data_AF-A0A6G2G0S6-F1
#
_entry.id   AF-A0A6G2G0S6-F1
#
_cell.length_a   1.000
_cell.length_b   1.000
_cell.length_c   1.000
_cell.angle_alpha   90.00
_cell.angle_beta   90.00
_cell.angle_gamma   90.00
#
_symmetry.space_group_name_H-M   'P 1'
#
loop_
_entity.id
_entity.type
_entity.pdbx_description
1 polymer ?
#
loop_
_entity_poly.entity_id
_entity_poly.type
_entity_poly.pdbx_seq_one_letter_code
_entity_poly.pdbx_strand_id
1 'polypeptide(L)'
;MNPHAGESATDARRSGAVPTLRRLEPPAADESFVAVVGTATDGAALTAVAHRLLDTDGVLRNALGSDGRPKDERERYAALARRRRLVVVTDRPSTVDDADRIYVVADGGVVETGTHAALVRRRGTYARLYGAQFGQDWLRETADVADE
;
A
#
# COMPACT_ATOMS: atom_id res chain seq x y z
N MET A 1 -7.49 29.13 37.90
CA MET A 1 -6.54 28.07 37.51
C MET A 1 -7.35 26.85 37.11
N ASN A 2 -7.34 26.48 35.83
CA ASN A 2 -8.08 25.34 35.28
C ASN A 2 -7.13 24.14 35.06
N PRO A 3 -7.62 22.87 35.12
CA PRO A 3 -6.81 21.65 35.21
C PRO A 3 -6.76 20.83 33.90
N HIS A 4 -6.07 19.68 33.98
CA HIS A 4 -6.10 18.47 33.13
C HIS A 4 -5.07 18.28 31.98
N ALA A 5 -4.07 17.46 32.32
CA ALA A 5 -3.69 16.20 31.66
C ALA A 5 -3.12 16.22 30.22
N GLY A 6 -1.79 16.11 30.14
CA GLY A 6 -1.19 14.87 29.63
C GLY A 6 -1.03 14.71 28.12
N GLU A 7 -0.48 15.71 27.42
CA GLU A 7 0.08 15.50 26.08
C GLU A 7 1.33 14.63 26.17
N SER A 8 1.19 13.34 25.91
CA SER A 8 2.33 12.44 25.68
C SER A 8 2.91 12.70 24.28
N ALA A 9 3.68 13.78 24.17
CA ALA A 9 4.64 13.99 23.10
C ALA A 9 5.84 13.06 23.33
N THR A 10 5.66 11.76 23.06
CA THR A 10 6.76 10.78 23.14
C THR A 10 7.23 10.45 21.73
N ASP A 11 8.41 11.00 21.43
CA ASP A 11 9.47 10.34 20.67
C ASP A 11 9.20 9.86 19.23
N ALA A 12 9.60 10.69 18.26
CA ALA A 12 10.06 10.22 16.96
C ALA A 12 11.09 11.20 16.36
N ARG A 13 12.15 11.52 17.13
CA ARG A 13 13.39 12.11 16.58
C ARG A 13 14.49 11.06 16.56
N ARG A 14 14.45 10.14 15.59
CA ARG A 14 15.65 9.50 15.01
C ARG A 14 15.29 8.55 13.87
N SER A 15 15.67 8.97 12.66
CA SER A 15 16.22 8.16 11.54
C SER A 15 15.79 8.88 10.26
N GLY A 16 16.62 9.69 9.60
CA GLY A 16 17.96 9.32 9.18
C GLY A 16 17.98 8.67 7.80
N ALA A 17 17.11 9.08 6.88
CA ALA A 17 17.33 9.05 5.43
C ALA A 17 16.12 9.70 4.75
N VAL A 18 16.35 10.69 3.89
CA VAL A 18 15.35 11.07 2.89
C VAL A 18 15.06 9.79 2.11
N PRO A 19 13.82 9.26 2.05
CA PRO A 19 13.56 8.07 1.27
C PRO A 19 13.91 8.42 -0.17
N THR A 20 14.95 7.74 -0.67
CA THR A 20 15.38 7.82 -2.05
C THR A 20 14.13 7.66 -2.89
N LEU A 21 13.79 8.62 -3.76
CA LEU A 21 12.84 8.42 -4.84
C LEU A 21 13.42 7.30 -5.70
N ARG A 22 13.20 6.05 -5.26
CA ARG A 22 13.64 4.86 -5.94
C ARG A 22 13.00 4.95 -7.31
N ARG A 23 13.82 4.82 -8.35
CA ARG A 23 13.36 4.82 -9.75
C ARG A 23 12.12 3.93 -9.80
N LEU A 24 10.97 4.53 -10.07
CA LEU A 24 9.70 3.81 -10.21
C LEU A 24 9.91 2.80 -11.34
N GLU A 25 10.06 1.54 -10.97
CA GLU A 25 10.08 0.45 -11.93
C GLU A 25 8.65 0.36 -12.49
N PRO A 26 8.46 0.59 -13.80
CA PRO A 26 7.15 0.49 -14.40
C PRO A 26 6.65 -0.96 -14.29
N PRO A 27 5.34 -1.16 -14.14
CA PRO A 27 4.76 -2.49 -14.11
C PRO A 27 4.99 -3.19 -15.47
N ALA A 28 5.34 -4.46 -15.44
CA ALA A 28 5.50 -5.32 -16.61
C ALA A 28 4.19 -5.38 -17.41
N ALA A 29 4.25 -5.67 -18.71
CA ALA A 29 3.08 -5.60 -19.60
C ALA A 29 1.94 -6.55 -19.18
N ASP A 30 2.26 -7.67 -18.54
CA ASP A 30 1.30 -8.64 -18.01
C ASP A 30 0.66 -8.21 -16.66
N GLU A 31 1.32 -7.31 -15.92
CA GLU A 31 0.80 -6.75 -14.67
C GLU A 31 -0.36 -5.79 -14.98
N SER A 32 -1.57 -6.33 -14.92
CA SER A 32 -2.80 -5.63 -15.27
C SER A 32 -3.49 -5.06 -14.04
N PHE A 33 -3.20 -5.58 -12.84
CA PHE A 33 -3.69 -5.06 -11.58
C PHE A 33 -2.56 -4.48 -10.74
N VAL A 34 -2.49 -3.15 -10.71
CA VAL A 34 -1.50 -2.39 -9.96
C VAL A 34 -2.18 -1.69 -8.79
N ALA A 35 -1.60 -1.78 -7.60
CA ALA A 35 -2.09 -1.13 -6.40
C ALA A 35 -1.06 -0.15 -5.85
N VAL A 36 -1.55 0.96 -5.31
CA VAL A 36 -0.78 1.99 -4.65
C VAL A 36 -1.37 2.15 -3.25
N VAL A 37 -0.59 1.75 -2.26
CA VAL A 37 -1.00 1.68 -0.87
C VAL A 37 -0.20 2.66 -0.04
N GLY A 38 -0.84 3.31 0.92
CA GLY A 38 -0.16 4.15 1.89
C GLY A 38 -1.09 4.58 2.99
N THR A 39 -0.68 5.59 3.73
CA THR A 39 -1.51 6.16 4.79
C THR A 39 -2.48 7.19 4.22
N ALA A 40 -3.58 7.46 4.92
CA ALA A 40 -4.50 8.53 4.54
C ALA A 40 -3.81 9.92 4.49
N THR A 41 -2.76 10.13 5.28
CA THR A 41 -1.97 11.38 5.28
C THR A 41 -1.12 11.54 4.02
N ASP A 42 -0.82 10.46 3.30
CA ASP A 42 -0.07 10.46 2.04
C ASP A 42 -0.96 10.55 0.78
N GLY A 43 -2.26 10.88 0.92
CA GLY A 43 -3.24 10.84 -0.19
C GLY A 43 -2.82 11.59 -1.47
N ALA A 44 -2.16 12.73 -1.33
CA ALA A 44 -1.64 13.49 -2.48
C ALA A 44 -0.49 12.76 -3.19
N ALA A 45 0.45 12.19 -2.43
CA ALA A 45 1.58 11.43 -2.96
C ALA A 45 1.11 10.12 -3.62
N LEU A 46 0.15 9.43 -3.00
CA LEU A 46 -0.49 8.25 -3.56
C LEU A 46 -1.10 8.52 -4.93
N THR A 47 -1.88 9.61 -5.04
CA THR A 47 -2.51 10.02 -6.29
C THR A 47 -1.47 10.38 -7.36
N ALA A 48 -0.42 11.11 -6.99
CA ALA A 48 0.66 11.48 -7.91
C ALA A 48 1.42 10.26 -8.44
N VAL A 49 1.72 9.28 -7.58
CA VAL A 49 2.35 8.01 -7.99
C VAL A 49 1.44 7.25 -8.93
N ALA A 50 0.15 7.15 -8.61
CA ALA A 50 -0.81 6.46 -9.45
C ALA A 50 -0.91 7.08 -10.84
N HIS A 51 -0.98 8.41 -10.95
CA HIS A 51 -0.96 9.10 -12.25
C HIS A 51 0.28 8.81 -13.08
N ARG A 52 1.42 8.59 -12.44
CA ARG A 52 2.68 8.26 -13.13
C ARG A 52 2.76 6.81 -13.59
N LEU A 53 1.97 5.93 -12.96
CA LEU A 53 1.87 4.51 -13.31
C LEU A 53 0.77 4.24 -14.34
N LEU A 54 -0.16 5.18 -14.53
CA LEU A 54 -1.16 5.10 -15.59
C LEU A 54 -0.49 5.27 -16.95
N ASP A 55 -0.65 4.26 -17.79
CA ASP A 55 -0.44 4.39 -19.23
C ASP A 55 -1.74 4.90 -19.90
N THR A 56 -1.70 5.16 -21.19
CA THR A 56 -2.80 5.75 -21.98
C THR A 56 -4.09 4.91 -21.94
N ASP A 57 -3.96 3.60 -21.74
CA ASP A 57 -5.08 2.65 -21.66
C ASP A 57 -5.45 2.26 -20.21
N GLY A 58 -4.86 2.91 -19.20
CA GLY A 58 -5.06 2.59 -17.79
C GLY A 58 -6.31 3.23 -17.18
N VAL A 59 -6.89 2.58 -16.17
CA VAL A 59 -7.98 3.12 -15.34
C VAL A 59 -7.48 3.35 -13.92
N LEU A 60 -7.65 4.57 -13.40
CA LEU A 60 -7.37 4.90 -12.01
C LEU A 60 -8.63 4.76 -11.15
N ARG A 61 -8.51 4.05 -10.04
CA ARG A 61 -9.54 3.97 -9.00
C ARG A 61 -8.99 4.52 -7.69
N ASN A 62 -9.63 5.55 -7.14
CA ASN A 62 -9.36 6.00 -5.79
C ASN A 62 -10.36 5.34 -4.83
N ALA A 63 -9.85 4.57 -3.87
CA ALA A 63 -10.59 3.88 -2.82
C ALA A 63 -10.10 4.29 -1.42
N LEU A 64 -9.47 5.47 -1.29
CA LEU A 64 -9.09 6.05 -0.01
C LEU A 64 -10.35 6.33 0.82
N GLY A 65 -10.39 5.81 2.05
CA GLY A 65 -11.54 5.96 2.94
C GLY A 65 -12.79 5.21 2.47
N SER A 66 -12.66 4.28 1.53
CA SER A 66 -13.75 3.39 1.11
C SER A 66 -14.16 2.48 2.27
N ASP A 67 -15.44 2.54 2.68
CA ASP A 67 -16.01 1.61 3.65
C ASP A 67 -16.40 0.26 3.01
N GLY A 68 -16.22 0.14 1.69
CA GLY A 68 -16.52 -1.05 0.91
C GLY A 68 -16.04 -2.35 1.54
N ARG A 69 -16.83 -3.40 1.35
CA ARG A 69 -16.46 -4.75 1.76
C ARG A 69 -15.31 -5.23 0.87
N PRO A 70 -14.17 -5.69 1.43
CA PRO A 70 -13.00 -6.04 0.64
C PRO A 70 -13.27 -7.06 -0.47
N LYS A 71 -14.18 -8.01 -0.22
CA LYS A 71 -14.56 -9.03 -1.20
C LYS A 71 -15.22 -8.42 -2.45
N ASP A 72 -16.17 -7.51 -2.26
CA ASP A 72 -16.90 -6.87 -3.35
C ASP A 72 -15.98 -5.95 -4.17
N GLU A 73 -15.05 -5.26 -3.51
CA GLU A 73 -14.04 -4.44 -4.17
C GLU A 73 -13.06 -5.29 -4.99
N ARG A 74 -12.56 -6.39 -4.43
CA ARG A 74 -11.66 -7.33 -5.13
C ARG A 74 -12.30 -7.87 -6.41
N GLU A 75 -13.55 -8.33 -6.34
CA GLU A 75 -14.25 -8.85 -7.52
C GLU A 75 -14.40 -7.78 -8.62
N ARG A 76 -14.72 -6.55 -8.22
CA ARG A 76 -14.81 -5.41 -9.14
C ARG A 76 -13.46 -5.07 -9.76
N TYR A 77 -12.38 -5.07 -8.99
CA TYR A 77 -11.03 -4.79 -9.48
C TYR A 77 -10.55 -5.87 -10.44
N ALA A 78 -10.76 -7.15 -10.11
CA ALA A 78 -10.45 -8.28 -10.98
C ALA A 78 -11.18 -8.17 -12.33
N ALA A 79 -12.46 -7.79 -12.34
CA ALA A 79 -13.23 -7.61 -13.57
C ALA A 79 -12.70 -6.46 -14.45
N LEU A 80 -12.24 -5.36 -13.82
CA LEU A 80 -11.67 -4.21 -14.53
C LEU A 80 -10.28 -4.50 -15.08
N ALA A 81 -9.42 -5.13 -14.28
CA ALA A 81 -8.05 -5.50 -14.65
C ALA A 81 -8.00 -6.44 -15.86
N ARG A 82 -9.03 -7.28 -16.07
CA ARG A 82 -9.16 -8.15 -17.26
C ARG A 82 -9.34 -7.39 -18.58
N ARG A 83 -9.80 -6.14 -18.54
CA ARG A 83 -10.09 -5.35 -19.76
C ARG A 83 -8.98 -4.36 -20.08
N ARG A 84 -8.37 -3.79 -19.05
CA ARG A 84 -7.41 -2.68 -19.11
C ARG A 84 -6.55 -2.70 -17.85
N ARG A 85 -5.37 -2.07 -17.89
CA ARG A 85 -4.53 -1.91 -16.70
C ARG A 85 -5.27 -1.08 -15.65
N LEU A 86 -5.54 -1.68 -14.50
CA LEU A 86 -6.19 -1.05 -13.36
C LEU A 86 -5.13 -0.60 -12.37
N VAL A 87 -5.13 0.69 -12.04
CA VAL A 87 -4.35 1.26 -10.94
C VAL A 87 -5.32 1.62 -9.81
N VAL A 88 -5.16 1.00 -8.64
CA VAL A 88 -6.00 1.28 -7.46
C VAL A 88 -5.19 2.00 -6.40
N VAL A 89 -5.72 3.10 -5.87
CA VAL A 89 -5.16 3.81 -4.72
C VAL A 89 -6.01 3.51 -3.50
N THR A 90 -5.43 2.98 -2.42
CA THR A 90 -6.18 2.66 -1.19
C THR A 90 -5.31 2.76 0.06
N ASP A 91 -5.93 3.03 1.20
CA ASP A 91 -5.31 2.92 2.52
C ASP A 91 -5.48 1.53 3.13
N ARG A 92 -6.23 0.62 2.48
CA ARG A 92 -6.58 -0.72 2.98
C ARG A 92 -5.91 -1.82 2.15
N PRO A 93 -4.76 -2.36 2.58
CA PRO A 93 -3.99 -3.29 1.76
C PRO A 93 -4.70 -4.62 1.47
N SER A 94 -5.69 -5.04 2.27
CA SER A 94 -6.40 -6.32 2.05
C SER A 94 -7.38 -6.32 0.88
N THR A 95 -7.75 -5.15 0.37
CA THR A 95 -8.57 -5.05 -0.85
C THR A 95 -7.73 -5.29 -2.11
N VAL A 96 -6.39 -5.22 -1.98
CA VAL A 96 -5.41 -5.25 -3.07
C VAL A 96 -4.31 -6.30 -2.86
N ASP A 97 -4.57 -7.31 -2.03
CA ASP A 97 -3.63 -8.41 -1.80
C ASP A 97 -3.40 -9.28 -3.07
N ASP A 98 -4.42 -9.43 -3.93
CA ASP A 98 -4.31 -10.06 -5.26
C ASP A 98 -3.60 -9.17 -6.31
N ALA A 99 -3.08 -7.99 -5.95
CA ALA A 99 -2.45 -7.12 -6.94
C ALA A 99 -1.16 -7.74 -7.46
N ASP A 100 -1.01 -7.74 -8.79
CA ASP A 100 0.22 -8.19 -9.47
C ASP A 100 1.41 -7.33 -9.02
N ARG A 101 1.15 -6.04 -8.75
CA ARG A 101 2.15 -5.10 -8.24
C ARG A 101 1.57 -4.15 -7.21
N ILE A 102 2.26 -4.00 -6.09
CA ILE A 102 1.93 -3.06 -5.02
C ILE A 102 3.06 -2.05 -4.87
N TYR A 103 2.72 -0.75 -4.88
CA TYR A 103 3.59 0.37 -4.57
C TYR A 103 3.21 0.94 -3.21
N VAL A 104 4.15 0.99 -2.28
CA VAL A 104 3.93 1.51 -0.94
C VAL A 104 4.48 2.93 -0.88
N VAL A 105 3.60 3.87 -0.54
CA VAL A 105 3.94 5.28 -0.38
C VAL A 105 3.91 5.64 1.10
N ALA A 106 4.99 6.25 1.56
CA ALA A 106 5.12 6.81 2.90
C ALA A 106 6.06 8.02 2.85
N ASP A 107 5.85 8.99 3.73
CA ASP A 107 6.67 10.21 3.81
C ASP A 107 6.72 10.97 2.47
N GLY A 108 5.60 10.97 1.73
CA GLY A 108 5.49 11.64 0.43
C GLY A 108 6.19 10.96 -0.74
N GLY A 109 6.72 9.74 -0.59
CA GLY A 109 7.44 9.02 -1.64
C GLY A 109 7.21 7.50 -1.65
N VAL A 110 7.58 6.84 -2.75
CA VAL A 110 7.52 5.37 -2.85
C VAL A 110 8.67 4.78 -2.06
N VAL A 111 8.35 4.06 -0.98
CA VAL A 111 9.34 3.43 -0.10
C VAL A 111 9.58 1.96 -0.43
N GLU A 112 8.56 1.25 -0.91
CA GLU A 112 8.65 -0.16 -1.26
C GLU A 112 7.79 -0.52 -2.48
N THR A 113 8.20 -1.56 -3.21
CA THR A 113 7.47 -2.07 -4.37
C THR A 113 7.63 -3.58 -4.47
N GLY A 114 6.58 -4.29 -4.88
CA GLY A 114 6.61 -5.75 -5.05
C GLY A 114 5.22 -6.36 -5.02
N THR A 115 5.15 -7.69 -4.98
CA THR A 115 3.89 -8.42 -4.74
C THR A 115 3.57 -8.42 -3.25
N HIS A 116 2.31 -8.74 -2.89
CA HIS A 116 1.92 -8.92 -1.48
C HIS A 116 2.89 -9.85 -0.74
N ALA A 117 3.08 -11.07 -1.25
CA ALA A 117 3.96 -12.06 -0.64
C ALA A 117 5.40 -11.54 -0.45
N ALA A 118 5.97 -10.86 -1.44
CA ALA A 118 7.33 -10.31 -1.34
C ALA A 118 7.44 -9.21 -0.29
N LEU A 119 6.45 -8.31 -0.22
CA LEU A 119 6.44 -7.19 0.72
C LEU A 119 6.19 -7.64 2.17
N VAL A 120 5.33 -8.64 2.35
CA VAL A 120 5.10 -9.27 3.65
C VAL A 120 6.36 -9.95 4.16
N ARG A 121 7.03 -10.74 3.31
CA ARG A 121 8.30 -11.42 3.66
C ARG A 121 9.40 -10.45 4.04
N ARG A 122 9.46 -9.28 3.40
CA ARG A 122 10.42 -8.22 3.73
C ARG A 122 10.19 -7.59 5.10
N ARG A 123 9.00 -7.77 5.69
CA ARG A 123 8.62 -7.19 7.00
C ARG A 123 8.88 -5.67 7.08
N GLY A 124 8.72 -5.00 5.94
CA GLY A 124 8.98 -3.57 5.77
C GLY A 124 7.82 -2.68 6.22
N THR A 125 7.73 -1.49 5.62
CA THR A 125 6.63 -0.54 5.81
C THR A 125 5.29 -1.16 5.43
N TYR A 126 5.21 -1.90 4.32
CA TYR A 126 3.98 -2.60 3.93
C TYR A 126 3.46 -3.50 5.05
N ALA A 127 4.34 -4.34 5.60
CA ALA A 127 3.96 -5.32 6.60
C ALA A 127 3.53 -4.62 7.89
N ARG A 128 4.19 -3.53 8.29
CA ARG A 128 3.74 -2.74 9.45
C ARG A 128 2.35 -2.13 9.24
N LEU A 129 2.08 -1.57 8.05
CA LEU A 129 0.76 -1.03 7.70
C LEU A 129 -0.32 -2.12 7.70
N TYR A 130 -0.02 -3.27 7.10
CA TYR A 130 -0.93 -4.42 7.06
C TYR A 130 -1.22 -4.94 8.48
N GLY A 131 -0.18 -5.14 9.29
CA GLY A 131 -0.35 -5.64 10.67
C GLY A 131 -0.98 -4.64 11.63
N ALA A 132 -0.90 -3.34 11.35
CA ALA A 132 -1.67 -2.35 12.10
C ALA A 132 -3.19 -2.47 11.83
N GLN A 133 -3.59 -2.93 10.64
CA GLN A 133 -5.01 -3.11 10.27
C GLN A 133 -5.57 -4.50 10.60
N PHE A 134 -4.77 -5.56 10.50
CA PHE A 134 -5.23 -6.95 10.65
C PHE A 134 -4.74 -7.62 11.95
N GLY A 135 -4.04 -6.88 12.82
CA GLY A 135 -3.37 -7.43 14.02
C GLY A 135 -1.97 -7.92 13.69
N GLN A 136 -1.14 -8.22 14.70
CA GLN A 136 0.26 -8.67 14.50
C GLN A 136 0.40 -10.19 14.34
N ASP A 137 -0.70 -10.93 14.41
CA ASP A 137 -0.69 -12.40 14.53
C ASP A 137 -0.19 -13.10 13.24
N TRP A 138 -0.60 -12.60 12.07
CA TRP A 138 -0.18 -13.06 10.75
C TRP A 138 1.34 -12.92 10.46
N LEU A 139 2.08 -12.07 11.21
CA LEU A 139 3.55 -11.98 11.09
C LEU A 139 4.25 -13.24 11.59
N ARG A 140 3.61 -14.01 12.50
CA ARG A 140 4.13 -15.29 12.98
C ARG A 140 3.91 -16.39 11.95
N GLU A 141 2.71 -16.46 11.38
CA GLU A 141 2.33 -17.50 10.40
C GLU A 141 3.16 -17.43 9.11
N THR A 142 3.43 -16.21 8.62
CA THR A 142 4.24 -16.01 7.40
C THR A 142 5.75 -16.20 7.60
N ALA A 143 6.22 -16.30 8.85
CA ALA A 143 7.61 -16.60 9.17
C ALA A 143 7.96 -18.07 8.92
N ASP A 144 6.97 -18.94 9.08
CA ASP A 144 7.13 -20.40 9.16
C ASP A 144 7.22 -21.05 7.78
N VAL A 145 6.52 -20.49 6.77
CA VAL A 145 6.51 -20.93 5.36
C VAL A 145 7.80 -20.62 4.57
N ALA A 146 8.88 -20.15 5.22
CA ALA A 146 10.11 -19.77 4.53
C ALA A 146 11.16 -20.90 4.42
N ASP A 147 10.88 -22.07 5.01
CA ASP A 147 11.75 -23.25 5.02
C ASP A 147 11.04 -24.45 4.37
N GLU A 148 10.78 -24.40 3.06
CA GLU A 148 10.46 -25.57 2.23
C GLU A 148 10.89 -25.35 0.77
#